data_AF-Q9PAK0-F1
#
_entry.id   AF-Q9PAK0-F1
#
_cell.length_a   1.000
_cell.length_b   1.000
_cell.length_c   1.000
_cell.angle_alpha   90.00
_cell.angle_beta   90.00
_cell.angle_gamma   90.00
#
_symmetry.space_group_name_H-M   'P 1'
#
loop_
_entity.id
_entity.type
_entity.pdbx_description
1 polymer ?
#
loop_
_entity_poly.entity_id
_entity_poly.type
_entity_poly.pdbx_seq_one_letter_code
_entity_poly.pdbx_strand_id
1 'polypeptide(L)'
;MTSIISEQAQPQANQALSGTQKAPLFYWDGIKDDEGAELQRASYSLVAPYDPNSAIKVSALSDPLPLFSSLVCSCFVVRTDRDDRCCDYFVVSRRHPQYEQVRAAYKDAVFLSCHTVSGEHTVSDEVAA
;
A
#
# COMPACT_ATOMS: atom_id res chain seq x y z
N MET A 1 15.30 -26.04 -15.80
CA MET A 1 14.66 -26.52 -14.57
C MET A 1 13.91 -25.35 -13.95
N THR A 2 12.77 -25.68 -13.37
CA THR A 2 11.62 -24.84 -13.05
C THR A 2 11.83 -23.93 -11.83
N SER A 3 11.10 -22.81 -11.81
CA SER A 3 11.16 -21.66 -10.90
C SER A 3 11.19 -21.95 -9.39
N ILE A 4 11.87 -21.08 -8.64
CA ILE A 4 11.52 -20.79 -7.24
C ILE A 4 11.18 -19.30 -7.12
N ILE A 5 9.89 -19.00 -7.32
CA ILE A 5 9.32 -17.72 -6.90
C ILE A 5 9.27 -17.80 -5.37
N SER A 6 10.08 -16.98 -4.70
CA SER A 6 10.09 -16.90 -3.25
C SER A 6 8.74 -16.38 -2.78
N GLU A 7 8.04 -17.23 -2.02
CA GLU A 7 6.78 -16.95 -1.33
C GLU A 7 6.87 -15.62 -0.58
N GLN A 8 6.00 -14.70 -0.97
CA GLN A 8 5.79 -13.43 -0.30
C GLN A 8 5.36 -13.68 1.15
N ALA A 9 6.17 -13.26 2.11
CA ALA A 9 5.72 -13.04 3.46
C ALA A 9 4.77 -11.83 3.47
N GLN A 10 3.47 -12.07 3.30
CA GLN A 10 2.43 -11.12 3.68
C GLN A 10 2.01 -11.36 5.14
N PRO A 11 1.78 -10.32 5.94
CA PRO A 11 2.12 -10.35 7.36
C PRO A 11 0.96 -10.82 8.24
N GLN A 12 1.31 -11.48 9.35
CA GLN A 12 0.46 -11.88 10.48
C GLN A 12 -0.29 -10.73 11.20
N ALA A 13 -0.43 -9.55 10.58
CA ALA A 13 -1.07 -8.37 11.16
C ALA A 13 -2.61 -8.39 11.08
N ASN A 14 -3.21 -9.34 10.34
CA ASN A 14 -4.67 -9.39 10.13
C ASN A 14 -5.47 -9.97 11.31
N GLN A 15 -4.82 -10.48 12.37
CA GLN A 15 -5.53 -11.15 13.47
C GLN A 15 -6.12 -10.21 14.55
N ALA A 16 -5.88 -8.89 14.48
CA ALA A 16 -6.14 -7.99 15.61
C ALA A 16 -7.43 -7.13 15.53
N LEU A 17 -8.44 -7.51 14.74
CA LEU A 17 -9.75 -6.83 14.72
C LEU A 17 -10.87 -7.79 15.14
N SER A 18 -10.97 -8.09 16.44
CA SER A 18 -12.03 -8.91 17.03
C SER A 18 -13.32 -8.12 17.31
N GLY A 19 -13.73 -7.26 16.37
CA GLY A 19 -15.06 -6.67 16.31
C GLY A 19 -15.65 -7.02 14.96
N THR A 20 -16.89 -7.49 14.92
CA THR A 20 -17.59 -8.15 13.79
C THR A 20 -17.74 -7.30 12.50
N GLN A 21 -17.00 -6.20 12.35
CA GLN A 21 -17.05 -5.31 11.20
C GLN A 21 -15.94 -5.69 10.21
N LYS A 22 -16.35 -6.11 9.00
CA LYS A 22 -15.44 -6.35 7.88
C LYS A 22 -14.58 -5.11 7.65
N ALA A 23 -13.27 -5.30 7.46
CA ALA A 23 -12.32 -4.21 7.30
C ALA A 23 -11.39 -4.53 6.11
N PRO A 24 -10.97 -3.52 5.34
CA PRO A 24 -10.12 -3.74 4.17
C PRO A 24 -8.71 -4.20 4.59
N LEU A 25 -8.08 -4.97 3.70
CA LEU A 25 -6.72 -5.47 3.83
C LEU A 25 -5.75 -4.54 3.09
N PHE A 26 -4.66 -4.18 3.76
CA PHE A 26 -3.64 -3.28 3.22
C PHE A 26 -2.39 -4.04 2.81
N TYR A 27 -1.90 -3.74 1.61
CA TYR A 27 -0.70 -4.29 0.99
C TYR A 27 0.20 -3.16 0.48
N TRP A 28 1.48 -3.46 0.26
CA TRP A 28 2.46 -2.47 -0.19
C TRP A 28 2.06 -1.74 -1.49
N ASP A 29 1.26 -2.37 -2.36
CA ASP A 29 0.83 -1.84 -3.66
C ASP A 29 -0.67 -1.53 -3.78
N GLY A 30 -1.43 -1.67 -2.70
CA GLY A 30 -2.85 -1.38 -2.73
C GLY A 30 -3.66 -1.94 -1.57
N ILE A 31 -4.96 -2.01 -1.80
CA ILE A 31 -5.98 -2.41 -0.84
C ILE A 31 -6.83 -3.52 -1.45
N LYS A 32 -7.25 -4.50 -0.65
CA LYS A 32 -8.31 -5.44 -1.03
C LYS A 32 -9.43 -5.44 -0.01
N ASP A 33 -10.65 -5.71 -0.45
CA ASP A 33 -11.78 -5.84 0.45
C ASP A 33 -11.78 -7.17 1.24
N ASP A 34 -11.13 -8.19 0.68
CA ASP A 34 -10.82 -9.49 1.30
C ASP A 34 -9.68 -10.17 0.52
N GLU A 35 -9.22 -11.34 0.97
CA GLU A 35 -8.06 -12.04 0.38
C GLU A 35 -8.25 -12.35 -1.12
N GLY A 36 -9.50 -12.64 -1.54
CA GLY A 36 -9.88 -12.98 -2.90
C GLY A 36 -10.28 -11.81 -3.79
N ALA A 37 -10.51 -10.63 -3.21
CA ALA A 37 -10.95 -9.46 -3.95
C ALA A 37 -9.87 -8.89 -4.87
N GLU A 38 -10.34 -8.11 -5.85
CA GLU A 38 -9.49 -7.35 -6.77
C GLU A 38 -8.65 -6.31 -6.00
N LEU A 39 -7.40 -6.15 -6.43
CA LEU A 39 -6.49 -5.18 -5.84
C LEU A 39 -6.82 -3.77 -6.32
N GLN A 40 -7.27 -2.92 -5.40
CA GLN A 40 -7.41 -1.49 -5.61
C GLN A 40 -6.04 -0.84 -5.42
N ARG A 41 -5.37 -0.49 -6.51
CA ARG A 41 -4.01 0.07 -6.49
C ARG A 41 -3.96 1.36 -5.67
N ALA A 42 -3.01 1.45 -4.77
CA ALA A 42 -2.83 2.62 -3.92
C ALA A 42 -1.35 2.90 -3.63
N SER A 43 -1.07 4.15 -3.30
CA SER A 43 0.24 4.62 -2.84
C SER A 43 0.15 5.16 -1.43
N TYR A 44 1.27 5.11 -0.72
CA TYR A 44 1.37 5.50 0.69
C TYR A 44 2.37 6.64 0.85
N SER A 45 2.01 7.65 1.65
CA SER A 45 2.92 8.73 2.01
C SER A 45 2.66 9.19 3.44
N LEU A 46 3.69 9.74 4.09
CA LEU A 46 3.51 10.35 5.41
C LEU A 46 2.92 11.75 5.26
N VAL A 47 2.05 12.11 6.19
CA VAL A 47 1.62 13.49 6.40
C VAL A 47 2.52 14.11 7.47
N ALA A 48 2.80 15.41 7.38
CA ALA A 48 3.55 16.15 8.40
C ALA A 48 3.06 15.80 9.81
N PRO A 49 3.96 15.63 10.81
CA PRO A 49 5.33 16.17 10.87
C PRO A 49 6.46 15.29 10.29
N TYR A 50 6.15 14.19 9.60
CA TYR A 50 7.11 13.22 9.03
C TYR A 50 7.96 12.49 10.09
N ASP A 51 7.33 12.11 11.20
CA ASP A 51 7.95 11.37 12.29
C ASP A 51 7.23 10.02 12.51
N PRO A 52 7.69 9.16 13.44
CA PRO A 52 7.03 7.88 13.71
C PRO A 52 5.57 7.97 14.19
N ASN A 53 5.07 9.17 14.52
CA ASN A 53 3.69 9.46 14.91
C ASN A 53 2.87 10.07 13.77
N SER A 54 3.47 10.30 12.60
CA SER A 54 2.78 10.81 11.42
C SER A 54 1.58 9.96 11.03
N ALA A 55 0.53 10.66 10.61
CA ALA A 55 -0.56 10.03 9.88
C ALA A 55 -0.07 9.58 8.50
N ILE A 56 -0.74 8.58 7.93
CA ILE A 56 -0.42 8.05 6.61
C ILE A 56 -1.53 8.44 5.64
N LYS A 57 -1.17 9.14 4.56
CA LYS A 57 -2.04 9.40 3.42
C LYS A 57 -1.97 8.20 2.47
N VAL A 58 -3.13 7.64 2.16
CA VAL A 58 -3.31 6.57 1.18
C VAL A 58 -4.04 7.17 -0.01
N SER A 59 -3.42 7.12 -1.19
CA SER A 59 -3.96 7.71 -2.42
C SER A 59 -4.20 6.61 -3.46
N ALA A 60 -5.41 6.55 -4.01
CA ALA A 60 -5.75 5.64 -5.09
C ALA A 60 -4.90 5.95 -6.34
N LEU A 61 -4.46 4.91 -7.03
CA LEU A 61 -3.74 5.01 -8.30
C LEU A 61 -4.70 4.68 -9.45
N SER A 62 -4.68 5.50 -10.50
CA SER A 62 -5.66 5.45 -11.60
C SER A 62 -5.46 4.27 -12.55
N ASP A 63 -6.52 3.50 -12.81
CA ASP A 63 -7.26 3.38 -14.10
C ASP A 63 -8.39 2.32 -13.92
N PRO A 64 -9.64 2.49 -14.40
CA PRO A 64 -10.18 3.59 -15.23
C PRO A 64 -10.75 4.78 -14.44
N LEU A 65 -11.01 4.65 -13.13
CA LEU A 65 -11.32 5.77 -12.23
C LEU A 65 -10.80 5.42 -10.82
N PRO A 66 -10.02 6.30 -10.16
CA PRO A 66 -9.36 6.00 -8.89
C PRO A 66 -10.36 6.10 -7.73
N LEU A 67 -11.33 5.20 -7.69
CA LEU A 67 -12.32 5.10 -6.62
C LEU A 67 -11.95 3.94 -5.71
N PHE A 68 -11.97 4.20 -4.42
CA PHE A 68 -11.95 3.11 -3.45
C PHE A 68 -13.31 2.40 -3.40
N SER A 69 -13.29 1.15 -2.98
CA SER A 69 -14.48 0.33 -2.80
C SER A 69 -15.42 0.94 -1.76
N SER A 70 -16.68 0.49 -1.78
CA SER A 70 -17.65 0.86 -0.76
C SER A 70 -17.21 0.46 0.64
N LEU A 71 -16.45 -0.62 0.80
CA LEU A 71 -15.92 -1.04 2.10
C LEU A 71 -14.91 0.00 2.63
N VAL A 72 -13.94 0.40 1.81
CA VAL A 72 -12.96 1.44 2.19
C VAL A 72 -13.68 2.76 2.49
N CYS A 73 -14.63 3.17 1.66
CA CYS A 73 -15.44 4.37 1.90
C CYS A 73 -16.29 4.30 3.18
N SER A 74 -16.63 3.10 3.66
CA SER A 74 -17.33 2.92 4.94
C SER A 74 -16.40 2.97 6.15
N CYS A 75 -15.12 2.63 5.98
CA CYS A 75 -14.12 2.62 7.04
C CYS A 75 -13.39 3.97 7.17
N PHE A 76 -13.33 4.76 6.09
CA PHE A 76 -12.51 5.97 6.03
C PHE A 76 -13.25 7.17 5.45
N VAL A 77 -12.87 8.37 5.90
CA VAL A 77 -13.31 9.62 5.28
C VAL A 77 -12.48 9.85 4.02
N VAL A 78 -13.00 9.39 2.88
CA VAL A 78 -12.39 9.58 1.57
C VAL A 78 -12.62 11.01 1.07
N ARG A 79 -11.60 11.58 0.46
CA ARG A 79 -11.59 12.91 -0.15
C ARG A 79 -11.00 12.80 -1.55
N THR A 80 -11.45 13.64 -2.46
CA THR A 80 -10.89 13.72 -3.81
C THR A 80 -9.99 14.94 -3.89
N ASP A 81 -8.74 14.75 -4.31
CA ASP A 81 -7.82 15.85 -4.64
C ASP A 81 -8.13 16.33 -6.06
N ARG A 82 -8.70 17.54 -6.21
CA ARG A 82 -9.08 18.08 -7.53
C ARG A 82 -7.92 18.75 -8.26
N ASP A 83 -6.79 18.96 -7.58
CA ASP A 83 -5.65 19.69 -8.14
C ASP A 83 -4.58 18.71 -8.69
N ASP A 84 -4.44 17.52 -8.10
CA ASP A 84 -3.52 16.47 -8.56
C ASP A 84 -4.27 15.21 -9.02
N ARG A 85 -4.32 15.02 -10.35
CA ARG A 85 -4.82 13.81 -11.05
C ARG A 85 -6.24 13.34 -10.68
N CYS A 86 -7.03 14.12 -9.95
CA CYS A 86 -8.38 13.75 -9.49
C CYS A 86 -8.40 12.40 -8.74
N CYS A 87 -7.44 12.18 -7.83
CA CYS A 87 -7.34 10.92 -7.09
C CYS A 87 -8.07 10.97 -5.74
N ASP A 88 -8.81 9.90 -5.42
CA ASP A 88 -9.34 9.70 -4.09
C ASP A 88 -8.20 9.35 -3.12
N TYR A 89 -8.28 9.91 -1.92
CA TYR A 89 -7.36 9.63 -0.85
C TYR A 89 -8.08 9.65 0.50
N PHE A 90 -7.45 9.02 1.49
CA PHE A 90 -7.82 9.19 2.89
C PHE A 90 -6.57 9.26 3.75
N VAL A 91 -6.74 9.78 4.97
CA VAL A 91 -5.64 9.95 5.93
C VAL A 91 -5.93 9.14 7.17
N VAL A 92 -5.01 8.26 7.52
CA VAL A 92 -5.14 7.34 8.66
C VAL A 92 -4.29 7.87 9.81
N SER A 93 -4.96 8.36 10.85
CA SER A 93 -4.30 8.80 12.09
C SER A 93 -3.91 7.60 12.95
N ARG A 94 -2.94 7.79 13.85
CA ARG A 94 -2.46 6.76 14.78
C ARG A 94 -3.54 6.15 15.68
N ARG A 95 -4.62 6.89 15.92
CA ARG A 95 -5.75 6.44 16.76
C ARG A 95 -6.73 5.55 16.00
N HIS A 96 -6.57 5.42 14.69
CA HIS A 96 -7.46 4.57 13.89
C HIS A 96 -7.17 3.08 14.17
N PRO A 97 -8.20 2.23 14.33
CA PRO A 97 -8.01 0.79 14.60
C PRO A 97 -7.13 0.07 13.56
N GLN A 98 -7.18 0.53 12.31
CA GLN A 98 -6.37 -0.03 11.21
C GLN A 98 -5.00 0.61 11.02
N TYR A 99 -4.59 1.56 11.88
CA TYR A 99 -3.34 2.30 11.67
C TYR A 99 -2.10 1.40 11.58
N GLU A 100 -1.97 0.40 12.45
CA GLU A 100 -0.78 -0.48 12.42
C GLU A 100 -0.74 -1.34 11.14
N GLN A 101 -1.89 -1.74 10.59
CA GLN A 101 -1.96 -2.45 9.32
C GLN A 101 -1.51 -1.56 8.15
N VAL A 102 -2.01 -0.31 8.12
CA VAL A 102 -1.63 0.70 7.12
C VAL A 102 -0.14 1.06 7.23
N ARG A 103 0.38 1.15 8.47
CA ARG A 103 1.79 1.42 8.74
C ARG A 103 2.70 0.28 8.29
N ALA A 104 2.27 -0.97 8.44
CA ALA A 104 3.00 -2.11 7.89
C ALA A 104 3.09 -2.02 6.37
N ALA A 105 1.95 -1.82 5.68
CA ALA A 105 1.92 -1.65 4.22
C ALA A 105 2.79 -0.47 3.73
N TYR A 106 2.78 0.66 4.44
CA TYR A 106 3.66 1.79 4.13
C TYR A 106 5.15 1.42 4.24
N LYS A 107 5.56 0.73 5.31
CA LYS A 107 6.96 0.31 5.49
C LYS A 107 7.40 -0.63 4.38
N ASP A 108 6.53 -1.57 4.00
CA ASP A 108 6.78 -2.49 2.91
C ASP A 108 6.91 -1.72 1.57
N ALA A 109 6.02 -0.76 1.31
CA ALA A 109 6.08 0.07 0.10
C ALA A 109 7.39 0.87 0.01
N VAL A 110 7.83 1.48 1.12
CA VAL A 110 9.11 2.20 1.19
C VAL A 110 10.28 1.25 0.97
N PHE A 111 10.28 0.10 1.65
CA PHE A 111 11.34 -0.91 1.50
C PHE A 111 11.48 -1.37 0.05
N LEU A 112 10.36 -1.75 -0.61
CA LEU A 112 10.38 -2.15 -2.01
C LEU A 112 10.88 -1.02 -2.92
N SER A 113 10.47 0.24 -2.68
CA SER A 113 10.92 1.37 -3.50
C SER A 113 12.43 1.62 -3.43
N CYS A 114 13.08 1.36 -2.29
CA CYS A 114 14.53 1.51 -2.14
C CYS A 114 15.31 0.36 -2.79
N HIS A 115 14.75 -0.85 -2.81
CA HIS A 115 15.42 -2.04 -3.33
C HIS A 115 15.23 -2.26 -4.84
N THR A 116 14.17 -1.74 -5.45
CA THR A 116 13.99 -1.78 -6.92
C THR A 116 14.98 -0.87 -7.66
N VAL A 117 15.50 0.19 -7.02
CA VAL A 117 16.49 1.10 -7.62
C VAL A 117 17.92 0.52 -7.61
N SER A 118 18.19 -0.48 -6.77
CA SER A 118 19.56 -1.03 -6.62
C SER A 118 19.89 -2.18 -7.59
N GLY A 119 19.03 -2.46 -8.58
CA GLY A 119 19.10 -3.63 -9.45
C GLY A 119 19.64 -3.44 -10.87
N GLU A 120 20.16 -2.27 -11.24
CA GLU A 120 20.73 -2.02 -12.58
C GLU A 120 22.15 -1.47 -12.53
N HIS A 121 23.13 -2.33 -12.23
CA HIS A 121 24.47 -2.20 -12.81
C HIS A 121 25.31 -3.47 -12.61
N THR A 122 25.31 -4.36 -13.60
CA THR A 122 26.55 -5.06 -13.97
C THR A 122 26.64 -5.09 -15.49
N VAL A 123 27.50 -4.22 -15.98
CA VAL A 123 28.05 -4.10 -17.33
C VAL A 123 28.31 -5.48 -17.94
N SER A 124 27.69 -5.73 -19.09
CA SER A 124 28.17 -6.72 -20.04
C SER A 124 29.47 -6.19 -20.64
N ASP A 125 30.61 -6.56 -20.05
CA ASP A 125 31.88 -6.49 -20.77
C ASP A 125 32.03 -7.77 -21.58
N GLU A 126 31.58 -7.66 -22.82
CA GLU A 126 32.11 -8.42 -23.95
C GLU A 126 33.62 -8.18 -24.02
N VAL A 127 34.43 -9.21 -23.77
CA VAL A 127 35.78 -9.24 -24.33
C VAL A 127 36.04 -10.63 -24.88
N ALA A 128 35.92 -10.71 -26.20
CA ALA A 128 36.45 -11.79 -27.01
C ALA A 128 37.97 -11.88 -26.86
N ALA A 129 38.48 -13.10 -26.67
CA ALA A 129 39.78 -13.55 -27.15
C ALA A 129 39.82 -15.09 -27.17
#